data_AF-A0AAN5I9Y2-F1
#
_entry.id   AF-A0AAN5I9Y2-F1
#
_cell.length_a   1.000
_cell.length_b   1.000
_cell.length_c   1.000
_cell.angle_alpha   90.00
_cell.angle_beta   90.00
_cell.angle_gamma   90.00
#
_symmetry.space_group_name_H-M   'P 1'
#
loop_
_entity.id
_entity.type
_entity.pdbx_description
1 polymer ?
#
loop_
_entity_poly.entity_id
_entity_poly.type
_entity_poly.pdbx_seq_one_letter_code
_entity_poly.pdbx_strand_id
1 'polypeptide(L)' 'QFVLDAAETLIMYQSRWTKSKKLFISDLFGLDQLQTHVIQSFAKVSEIKALEFDSFYRDCSESIKARVGYRTIELLPND' A
#
# COMPACT_ATOMS: atom_id res chain seq x y z
N GLN A 1 -2.20 -17.22 -14.43
CA GLN A 1 -2.41 -16.19 -13.41
C GLN A 1 -3.58 -15.22 -13.67
N PHE A 2 -4.39 -15.35 -14.74
CA PHE A 2 -5.42 -14.36 -15.11
C PHE A 2 -6.43 -13.97 -14.01
N VAL A 3 -6.85 -14.92 -13.18
CA VAL A 3 -7.84 -14.67 -12.11
C VAL A 3 -7.27 -13.80 -10.99
N LEU A 4 -5.98 -13.97 -10.66
CA LEU A 4 -5.31 -13.15 -9.65
C LEU A 4 -5.09 -11.73 -10.18
N ASP A 5 -4.64 -11.58 -11.42
CA ASP A 5 -4.47 -10.28 -12.06
C ASP A 5 -5.80 -9.49 -12.12
N ALA A 6 -6.90 -10.17 -12.43
CA ALA A 6 -8.24 -9.57 -12.43
C ALA A 6 -8.69 -9.16 -11.02
N ALA A 7 -8.40 -9.98 -10.01
CA ALA A 7 -8.71 -9.65 -8.61
C ALA A 7 -7.91 -8.45 -8.11
N GLU A 8 -6.60 -8.40 -8.42
CA GLU A 8 -5.75 -7.27 -8.07
C GLU A 8 -6.25 -5.98 -8.72
N THR A 9 -6.54 -6.02 -10.02
CA THR A 9 -7.11 -4.89 -10.77
C THR A 9 -8.41 -4.40 -10.13
N LEU A 10 -9.33 -5.30 -9.79
CA LEU A 10 -10.60 -4.93 -9.17
C LEU A 10 -10.39 -4.25 -7.81
N ILE A 11 -9.45 -4.73 -6.99
CA ILE A 11 -9.14 -4.14 -5.68
C ILE A 11 -8.42 -2.80 -5.82
N MET A 12 -7.54 -2.63 -6.83
CA MET A 12 -6.86 -1.36 -7.10
C MET A 12 -7.88 -0.22 -7.29
N TYR A 13 -8.90 -0.43 -8.11
CA TYR A 13 -9.86 0.62 -8.49
C TYR A 13 -11.12 0.69 -7.61
N GLN A 14 -11.34 -0.27 -6.72
CA GLN A 14 -12.35 -0.23 -5.67
C GLN A 14 -12.12 0.96 -4.72
N SER A 15 -13.09 1.86 -4.60
CA SER A 15 -13.01 3.05 -3.73
C SER A 15 -13.39 2.76 -2.27
N ARG A 16 -14.09 1.66 -1.99
CA ARG A 16 -14.57 1.31 -0.65
C ARG A 16 -13.45 0.99 0.35
N TRP A 17 -12.27 0.64 -0.14
CA TRP A 17 -11.15 0.23 0.71
C TRP A 17 -10.11 1.32 0.81
N THR A 18 -9.72 1.63 2.04
CA THR A 18 -8.61 2.54 2.35
C THR A 18 -7.29 1.97 1.86
N LYS A 19 -6.27 2.83 1.67
CA LYS A 19 -4.92 2.40 1.29
C LYS A 19 -4.36 1.36 2.28
N SER A 20 -4.58 1.56 3.59
CA SER A 20 -4.18 0.63 4.65
C SER A 20 -4.80 -0.77 4.51
N LYS A 21 -6.11 -0.85 4.22
CA LYS A 21 -6.79 -2.14 3.96
C LYS A 21 -6.26 -2.83 2.70
N LYS A 22 -5.99 -2.06 1.65
CA LYS A 22 -5.42 -2.60 0.42
C LYS A 22 -4.02 -3.15 0.67
N LEU A 23 -3.18 -2.44 1.42
CA LEU A 23 -1.86 -2.93 1.87
C LEU A 23 -2.00 -4.24 2.64
N PHE A 24 -2.86 -4.27 3.66
CA PHE A 24 -3.06 -5.46 4.50
C PHE A 24 -3.51 -6.69 3.70
N ILE A 25 -4.51 -6.56 2.83
CA ILE A 25 -4.97 -7.67 1.99
C ILE A 25 -3.88 -8.09 1.00
N SER A 26 -3.18 -7.12 0.42
CA SER A 26 -2.12 -7.42 -0.53
C SER A 26 -0.92 -8.10 0.11
N ASP A 27 -0.65 -7.85 1.39
CA ASP A 27 0.34 -8.56 2.19
C ASP A 27 -0.13 -10.00 2.49
N LEU A 28 -1.36 -10.15 2.96
CA LEU A 28 -1.94 -11.44 3.35
C LEU A 28 -1.99 -12.45 2.19
N PHE A 29 -2.24 -11.99 0.97
CA PHE A 29 -2.39 -12.84 -0.21
C PHE A 29 -1.22 -12.76 -1.20
N GLY A 30 -0.15 -12.00 -0.89
CA GLY A 30 1.00 -11.84 -1.78
C GLY A 30 0.66 -11.19 -3.12
N LEU A 31 -0.19 -10.16 -3.11
CA LEU A 31 -0.68 -9.45 -4.30
C LEU A 31 0.26 -8.30 -4.68
N ASP A 32 1.36 -8.62 -5.35
CA ASP A 32 2.46 -7.68 -5.58
C ASP A 32 2.11 -6.47 -6.45
N GLN A 33 1.23 -6.61 -7.44
CA GLN A 33 0.84 -5.47 -8.28
C GLN A 33 -0.01 -4.50 -7.45
N LEU A 34 -0.94 -5.02 -6.66
CA LEU A 34 -1.75 -4.23 -5.75
C LEU A 34 -0.89 -3.52 -4.70
N GLN A 35 0.07 -4.22 -4.07
CA GLN A 35 1.03 -3.60 -3.15
C GLN A 35 1.74 -2.42 -3.83
N THR A 36 2.31 -2.66 -5.01
CA THR A 36 3.07 -1.67 -5.77
C THR A 36 2.20 -0.47 -6.14
N HIS A 37 0.99 -0.71 -6.64
CA HIS A 37 0.03 0.33 -7.00
C HIS A 37 -0.33 1.21 -5.79
N VAL A 38 -0.68 0.59 -4.66
CA VAL A 38 -1.09 1.34 -3.46
C VAL A 38 0.07 2.16 -2.92
N ILE A 39 1.28 1.61 -2.87
CA ILE A 39 2.47 2.33 -2.41
C ILE A 39 2.78 3.52 -3.32
N GLN A 40 2.76 3.33 -4.64
CA GLN A 40 3.01 4.42 -5.60
C GLN A 40 1.90 5.48 -5.57
N SER A 41 0.68 5.13 -5.13
CA SER A 41 -0.42 6.08 -4.98
C SER A 41 -0.25 7.09 -3.83
N PHE A 42 0.71 6.89 -2.92
CA PHE A 42 1.03 7.91 -1.93
C PHE A 42 1.68 9.11 -2.61
N ALA A 43 1.04 10.28 -2.47
CA ALA A 43 1.48 11.51 -3.10
C ALA A 43 2.18 12.47 -2.13
N LYS A 44 2.00 12.26 -0.81
CA LYS A 44 2.53 13.14 0.23
C LYS A 44 2.97 12.33 1.44
N VAL A 45 4.06 12.76 2.07
CA VAL A 45 4.55 12.18 3.35
C VAL A 45 3.46 12.21 4.44
N SER A 46 2.60 13.23 4.45
CA SER A 46 1.49 13.32 5.41
C SER A 46 0.48 12.17 5.30
N GLU A 47 0.27 11.62 4.10
CA GLU A 47 -0.61 10.45 3.91
C GLU A 47 0.01 9.20 4.53
N ILE A 48 1.34 9.06 4.41
CA ILE A 48 2.06 7.92 4.98
C ILE A 48 2.09 8.01 6.51
N LYS A 49 2.34 9.20 7.07
CA LYS A 49 2.26 9.42 8.53
C LYS A 49 0.90 9.05 9.12
N ALA A 50 -0.19 9.30 8.39
CA ALA A 50 -1.52 8.92 8.84
C ALA A 50 -1.73 7.40 8.96
N LEU A 51 -0.94 6.58 8.25
CA LEU A 51 -1.02 5.12 8.32
C LEU A 51 -0.61 4.57 9.69
N GLU A 52 0.28 5.24 10.42
CA GLU A 52 0.81 4.78 11.71
C GLU A 52 -0.31 4.57 12.76
N PHE A 53 -1.42 5.28 12.60
CA PHE A 53 -2.58 5.20 13.47
C PHE A 53 -3.62 4.15 13.03
N ASP A 54 -3.54 3.68 11.78
CA ASP A 54 -4.47 2.70 11.20
C ASP A 54 -4.12 1.29 11.68
N SER A 55 -5.11 0.56 12.20
CA SER A 55 -4.91 -0.81 12.70
C SER A 55 -4.47 -1.78 11.60
N PHE A 56 -5.01 -1.65 10.38
CA PHE A 56 -4.66 -2.55 9.27
C PHE A 56 -3.20 -2.39 8.84
N TYR A 57 -2.68 -1.17 8.91
CA TYR A 57 -1.27 -0.93 8.59
C TYR A 57 -0.32 -1.46 9.68
N ARG A 58 -0.72 -1.35 10.96
CA ARG A 58 0.06 -1.90 12.08
C ARG A 58 0.25 -3.41 11.96
N ASP A 59 -0.78 -4.10 11.47
CA ASP A 59 -0.80 -5.55 11.28
C ASP A 59 -0.10 -6.01 9.98
N CYS A 60 0.37 -5.10 9.13
CA CYS A 60 1.16 -5.45 7.95
C CYS A 60 2.55 -5.96 8.37
N SER A 61 3.13 -6.80 7.51
CA SER A 61 4.49 -7.31 7.64
C SER A 61 5.54 -6.20 7.59
N GLU A 62 6.71 -6.46 8.19
CA GLU A 62 7.83 -5.53 8.15
C GLU A 62 8.32 -5.27 6.72
N SER A 63 8.12 -6.21 5.79
CA SER A 63 8.40 -6.02 4.36
C SER A 63 7.57 -4.88 3.77
N ILE A 64 6.26 -4.87 4.02
CA ILE A 64 5.36 -3.78 3.57
C ILE A 64 5.77 -2.45 4.20
N LYS A 65 6.05 -2.45 5.50
CA LYS A 65 6.46 -1.23 6.22
C LYS A 65 7.76 -0.67 5.65
N ALA A 66 8.73 -1.52 5.32
CA ALA A 66 9.97 -1.11 4.67
C ALA A 66 9.71 -0.49 3.29
N ARG A 67 8.85 -1.10 2.46
CA ARG A 67 8.49 -0.54 1.14
C ARG A 67 7.78 0.82 1.24
N VAL A 68 6.89 1.01 2.21
CA VAL A 68 6.27 2.31 2.50
C VAL A 68 7.31 3.32 3.02
N GLY A 69 8.27 2.87 3.83
CA GLY A 69 9.42 3.67 4.26
C GLY A 69 10.22 4.21 3.08
N TYR A 70 10.58 3.35 2.11
CA TYR A 70 11.25 3.80 0.88
C TYR A 70 10.44 4.83 0.12
N ARG A 71 9.13 4.61 -0.02
CA ARG A 71 8.26 5.59 -0.66
C ARG A 71 8.24 6.93 0.07
N THR A 72 8.37 6.93 1.39
CA THR A 72 8.47 8.17 2.18
C THR A 72 9.71 8.96 1.80
N ILE A 73 10.85 8.28 1.65
CA ILE A 73 12.13 8.88 1.24
C ILE A 73 12.01 9.48 -0.17
N GLU A 74 11.40 8.77 -1.11
CA GLU A 74 11.15 9.27 -2.48
C GLU A 74 10.28 10.55 -2.54
N LEU A 75 9.42 10.76 -1.53
CA LEU A 75 8.52 11.90 -1.44
C LEU A 75 9.13 13.09 -0.68
N LEU A 76 10.31 12.93 -0.09
CA LEU A 76 11.01 14.06 0.51
C LEU A 76 11.56 14.96 -0.62
N PRO A 77 11.51 16.29 -0.47
CA PRO A 77 12.17 17.16 -1.41
C PRO A 77 13.66 16.83 -1.45
N ASN A 78 14.23 16.66 -2.64
CA ASN A 78 15.66 16.56 -2.82
C ASN A 78 16.25 17.95 -2.50
N ASP A 79 16.98 18.05 -1.39
CA ASP A 79 17.81 19.22 -1.07
C ASP A 79 18.94 19.39 -2.10
#